data_AF-A0A957BW60-F1
#
_entry.id   AF-A0A957BW60-F1
#
_cell.length_a   1.000
_cell.length_b   1.000
_cell.length_c   1.000
_cell.angle_alpha   90.00
_cell.angle_beta   90.00
_cell.angle_gamma   90.00
#
_symmetry.space_group_name_H-M   'P 1'
#
loop_
_entity.id
_entity.type
_entity.pdbx_description
1 polymer ?
#
loop_
_entity_poly.entity_id
_entity_poly.type
_entity_poly.pdbx_seq_one_letter_code
_entity_poly.pdbx_strand_id
1 'polypeptide(L)'
;MIRTTIVTGLLALTLILLLTLMGVFESFAGRDLIAGLLSVNLALLVVFVTGTGYWAAWRGGAKSIPLALAQGGGAGLIVGIGLLALELFERQIDLHFVFPNFDRPLVTTLDIGVAPVTGLFLIILIATFGGWLAHTMPNRRSIVLTALLLTLLFSFVGERLRTMLALVDALTVLAVVLSGALLVDTLDVHKVGVALLVGALNGAAIAVAVALVALGGGLSPGGVLRIGYVEPVFVGLVASSPVLFVLALALVGALGSLIRRLPGRSYTVLHYGLAVILVIGFAATQPRWNGWSALIALIIFLAVAWYTSRQLFVSAERYD
;
A
#
# COMPACT_ATOMS: atom_id res chain seq x y z
N MET A 1 7.88 -20.86 23.36
CA MET A 1 8.06 -19.40 23.35
C MET A 1 9.40 -19.00 22.73
N ILE A 2 10.55 -19.39 23.28
CA ILE A 2 11.87 -19.05 22.68
C ILE A 2 12.01 -19.58 21.25
N ARG A 3 11.67 -20.86 21.03
CA ARG A 3 11.69 -21.49 19.69
C ARG A 3 10.87 -20.71 18.65
N THR A 4 9.66 -20.25 19.01
CA THR A 4 8.79 -19.51 18.09
C THR A 4 9.35 -18.14 17.74
N THR A 5 9.96 -17.44 18.71
CA THR A 5 10.65 -16.16 18.49
C THR A 5 11.85 -16.35 17.56
N ILE A 6 12.68 -17.37 17.81
CA ILE A 6 13.85 -17.67 16.96
C ILE A 6 13.42 -18.00 15.53
N VAL A 7 12.46 -18.92 15.36
CA VAL A 7 11.97 -19.31 14.02
C VAL A 7 11.37 -18.12 13.28
N THR A 8 10.57 -17.29 13.97
CA THR A 8 9.96 -16.12 13.33
C THR A 8 11.01 -15.07 12.95
N GLY A 9 11.98 -14.81 13.83
CA GLY A 9 13.10 -13.90 13.55
C GLY A 9 13.97 -14.38 12.39
N LEU A 10 14.28 -15.67 12.33
CA LEU A 10 15.05 -16.26 11.22
C LEU A 10 14.29 -16.20 9.89
N LEU A 11 12.99 -16.54 9.88
CA LEU A 11 12.18 -16.43 8.66
C LEU A 11 12.09 -14.98 8.15
N ALA A 12 11.87 -14.02 9.06
CA ALA A 12 11.87 -12.62 8.72
C ALA A 12 13.23 -12.13 8.22
N LEU A 13 14.32 -12.55 8.88
CA LEU A 13 15.68 -12.26 8.45
C LEU A 13 15.91 -12.79 7.03
N THR A 14 15.62 -14.06 6.76
CA THR A 14 15.76 -14.65 5.42
C THR A 14 14.96 -13.87 4.38
N LEU A 15 13.72 -13.49 4.69
CA LEU A 15 12.89 -12.71 3.78
C LEU A 15 13.49 -11.32 3.52
N ILE A 16 13.91 -10.61 4.56
CA ILE A 16 14.52 -9.28 4.43
C ILE A 16 15.82 -9.39 3.64
N LEU A 17 16.69 -10.35 3.95
CA LEU A 17 17.93 -10.59 3.19
C LEU A 17 17.64 -10.85 1.71
N LEU A 18 16.65 -11.68 1.39
CA LEU A 18 16.26 -11.92 -0.01
C LEU A 18 15.77 -10.64 -0.69
N LEU A 19 14.89 -9.86 -0.05
CA LEU A 19 14.40 -8.59 -0.59
C LEU A 19 15.54 -7.59 -0.80
N THR A 20 16.49 -7.56 0.13
CA THR A 20 17.69 -6.73 0.08
C THR A 20 18.60 -7.14 -1.08
N LEU A 21 18.93 -8.42 -1.20
CA LEU A 21 19.77 -8.94 -2.29
C LEU A 21 19.11 -8.84 -3.67
N MET A 22 17.78 -8.80 -3.74
CA MET A 22 17.03 -8.52 -4.98
C MET A 22 17.00 -7.02 -5.35
N GLY A 23 17.62 -6.14 -4.56
CA GLY A 23 17.61 -4.69 -4.80
C GLY A 23 16.25 -4.02 -4.56
N VAL A 24 15.33 -4.69 -3.85
CA VAL A 24 13.98 -4.13 -3.60
C VAL A 24 14.07 -2.83 -2.81
N PHE A 25 14.81 -2.84 -1.70
CA PHE A 25 15.02 -1.64 -0.89
C PHE A 25 15.75 -0.53 -1.64
N GLU A 26 16.74 -0.90 -2.47
CA GLU A 26 17.51 0.06 -3.25
C GLU A 26 16.67 0.77 -4.31
N SER A 27 15.76 0.05 -4.96
CA SER A 27 14.80 0.62 -5.92
C SER A 27 13.93 1.74 -5.32
N PHE A 28 13.89 1.81 -3.98
CA PHE A 28 13.20 2.82 -3.17
C PHE A 28 14.13 3.81 -2.45
N ALA A 29 15.46 3.60 -2.44
CA ALA A 29 16.39 4.43 -1.67
C ALA A 29 16.48 5.88 -2.18
N GLY A 30 16.18 6.11 -3.46
CA GLY A 30 16.07 7.46 -4.02
C GLY A 30 14.71 8.14 -3.82
N ARG A 31 13.80 7.53 -3.04
CA ARG A 31 12.41 7.99 -2.94
C ARG A 31 12.09 8.40 -1.50
N ASP A 32 11.69 9.64 -1.34
CA ASP A 32 11.24 10.18 -0.06
C ASP A 32 9.73 10.02 0.11
N LEU A 33 9.31 9.36 1.19
CA LEU A 33 7.91 9.31 1.62
C LEU A 33 7.51 10.62 2.30
N ILE A 34 8.42 11.18 3.11
CA ILE A 34 8.36 12.55 3.62
C ILE A 34 9.68 13.20 3.22
N ALA A 35 9.61 14.24 2.37
CA ALA A 35 10.78 14.92 1.81
C ALA A 35 11.83 15.24 2.89
N GLY A 36 13.03 14.67 2.74
CA GLY A 36 14.17 14.86 3.64
C GLY A 36 14.03 14.30 5.06
N LEU A 37 12.94 13.58 5.38
CA LEU A 37 12.67 13.05 6.73
C LEU A 37 12.56 11.53 6.76
N LEU A 38 11.82 10.94 5.81
CA LEU A 38 11.51 9.51 5.81
C LEU A 38 11.52 9.00 4.38
N SER A 39 12.52 8.19 4.04
CA SER A 39 12.60 7.51 2.76
C SER A 39 11.71 6.27 2.68
N VAL A 40 11.28 5.89 1.48
CA VAL A 40 10.37 4.75 1.26
C VAL A 40 11.03 3.44 1.66
N ASN A 41 12.33 3.26 1.38
CA ASN A 41 13.10 2.10 1.84
C ASN A 41 13.10 1.98 3.37
N LEU A 42 13.29 3.10 4.08
CA LEU A 42 13.25 3.14 5.54
C LEU A 42 11.87 2.82 6.06
N ALA A 43 10.81 3.42 5.50
CA ALA A 43 9.44 3.12 5.88
C ALA A 43 9.13 1.62 5.70
N LEU A 44 9.53 1.03 4.57
CA LEU A 44 9.37 -0.39 4.28
C LEU A 44 10.13 -1.26 5.29
N LEU A 45 11.37 -0.90 5.63
CA LEU A 45 12.15 -1.58 6.68
C LEU A 45 11.43 -1.52 8.04
N VAL A 46 10.95 -0.33 8.44
CA VAL A 46 10.16 -0.16 9.68
C VAL A 46 8.93 -1.06 9.68
N VAL A 47 8.21 -1.17 8.55
CA VAL A 47 7.05 -2.07 8.44
C VAL A 47 7.45 -3.53 8.63
N PHE A 48 8.51 -3.99 7.96
CA PHE A 48 8.97 -5.38 8.06
C PHE A 48 9.45 -5.71 9.47
N VAL A 49 10.22 -4.82 10.10
CA VAL A 49 10.75 -5.01 11.47
C VAL A 49 9.62 -4.97 12.50
N THR A 50 8.72 -3.99 12.40
CA THR A 50 7.52 -3.92 13.26
C THR A 50 6.65 -5.16 13.08
N GLY A 51 6.40 -5.56 11.83
CA GLY A 51 5.63 -6.76 11.49
C GLY A 51 6.25 -8.03 12.04
N THR A 52 7.59 -8.13 12.03
CA THR A 52 8.34 -9.25 12.61
C THR A 52 8.14 -9.33 14.11
N GLY A 53 8.33 -8.21 14.81
CA GLY A 53 8.14 -8.14 16.26
C GLY A 53 6.70 -8.43 16.68
N TYR A 54 5.74 -7.90 15.91
CA TYR A 54 4.32 -8.20 16.05
C TYR A 54 4.03 -9.69 15.87
N TRP A 55 4.56 -10.30 14.80
CA TRP A 55 4.31 -11.69 14.47
C TRP A 55 4.90 -12.64 15.52
N ALA A 56 6.12 -12.34 15.99
CA ALA A 56 6.80 -13.09 17.02
C ALA A 56 6.04 -13.08 18.36
N ALA A 57 5.59 -11.90 18.80
CA ALA A 57 4.81 -11.75 20.04
C ALA A 57 3.44 -12.46 19.95
N TRP A 58 2.78 -12.37 18.79
CA TRP A 58 1.49 -12.99 18.57
C TRP A 58 1.59 -14.53 18.52
N ARG A 59 2.47 -15.09 17.69
CA ARG A 59 2.67 -16.55 17.60
C ARG A 59 3.27 -17.13 18.87
N GLY A 60 4.06 -16.33 19.59
CA GLY A 60 4.59 -16.70 20.90
C GLY A 60 3.55 -16.75 22.02
N GLY A 61 2.31 -16.31 21.77
CA GLY A 61 1.21 -16.34 22.73
C GLY A 61 1.46 -15.46 23.95
N ALA A 62 2.07 -14.28 23.75
CA ALA A 62 2.44 -13.39 24.84
C ALA A 62 1.22 -12.94 25.67
N LYS A 63 1.10 -13.46 26.89
CA LYS A 63 0.01 -13.12 27.82
C LYS A 63 0.23 -11.81 28.58
N SER A 64 1.45 -11.28 28.61
CA SER A 64 1.80 -10.06 29.33
C SER A 64 2.61 -9.10 28.46
N ILE A 65 2.53 -7.79 28.75
CA ILE A 65 3.29 -6.75 28.02
C ILE A 65 4.80 -7.04 28.06
N PRO A 66 5.46 -7.32 29.20
CA PRO A 66 6.90 -7.57 29.22
C PRO A 66 7.31 -8.75 28.33
N LEU A 67 6.48 -9.80 28.30
CA LEU A 67 6.73 -10.96 27.45
C LEU A 67 6.57 -10.62 25.97
N ALA A 68 5.58 -9.81 25.60
CA ALA A 68 5.37 -9.35 24.23
C ALA A 68 6.53 -8.46 23.75
N LEU A 69 7.00 -7.54 24.59
CA LEU A 69 8.17 -6.69 24.35
C LEU A 69 9.44 -7.53 24.17
N ALA A 70 9.66 -8.52 25.04
CA ALA A 70 10.82 -9.41 24.97
C ALA A 70 10.79 -10.31 23.72
N GLN A 71 9.62 -10.84 23.34
CA GLN A 71 9.49 -11.64 22.12
C GLN A 71 9.67 -10.79 20.86
N GLY A 72 9.13 -9.57 20.83
CA GLY A 72 9.32 -8.63 19.73
C GLY A 72 10.78 -8.19 19.60
N GLY A 73 11.38 -7.77 20.71
CA GLY A 73 12.79 -7.36 20.76
C GLY A 73 13.76 -8.49 20.45
N GLY A 74 13.48 -9.72 20.91
CA GLY A 74 14.29 -10.89 20.58
C GLY A 74 14.27 -11.24 19.09
N ALA A 75 13.12 -11.12 18.43
CA ALA A 75 13.04 -11.29 16.98
C ALA A 75 13.75 -10.14 16.24
N GLY A 76 13.59 -8.89 16.73
CA GLY A 76 14.31 -7.73 16.21
C GLY A 76 15.83 -7.84 16.34
N LEU A 77 16.32 -8.41 17.44
CA LEU A 77 17.75 -8.67 17.65
C LEU A 77 18.30 -9.65 16.61
N ILE A 78 17.57 -10.73 16.31
CA ILE A 78 17.97 -11.71 15.28
C ILE A 78 18.05 -11.03 13.91
N VAL A 79 17.02 -10.25 13.54
CA VAL A 79 16.99 -9.50 12.28
C VAL A 79 18.14 -8.50 12.24
N GLY A 80 18.31 -7.69 13.29
CA GLY A 80 19.34 -6.67 13.36
C GLY A 80 20.77 -7.23 13.30
N ILE A 81 21.06 -8.33 14.02
CA ILE A 81 22.36 -9.01 13.92
C ILE A 81 22.60 -9.53 12.51
N GLY A 82 21.59 -10.13 11.87
CA GLY A 82 21.75 -10.63 10.50
C GLY A 82 21.95 -9.52 9.47
N LEU A 83 21.29 -8.37 9.64
CA LEU A 83 21.49 -7.19 8.80
C LEU A 83 22.85 -6.55 9.02
N LEU A 84 23.30 -6.42 10.29
CA LEU A 84 24.64 -5.97 10.63
C LEU A 84 25.72 -6.90 10.04
N ALA A 85 25.50 -8.21 10.10
CA ALA A 85 26.41 -9.18 9.50
C ALA A 85 26.47 -9.03 7.98
N LEU A 86 25.32 -8.82 7.30
CA LEU A 86 25.28 -8.55 5.86
C LEU A 86 26.06 -7.28 5.51
N GLU A 87 25.88 -6.22 6.28
CA GLU A 87 26.59 -4.95 6.09
C GLU A 87 28.11 -5.11 6.27
N LEU A 88 28.55 -5.81 7.32
CA LEU A 88 29.98 -6.11 7.53
C LEU A 88 30.55 -6.97 6.41
N PHE A 89 29.75 -7.89 5.87
CA PHE A 89 30.14 -8.75 4.75
C PHE A 89 30.30 -7.95 3.45
N GLU A 90 29.35 -7.05 3.17
CA GLU A 90 29.40 -6.13 2.02
C GLU A 90 30.64 -5.21 2.07
N ARG A 91 31.06 -4.75 3.26
CA ARG A 91 32.28 -3.95 3.41
C ARG A 91 33.57 -4.72 3.06
N GLN A 92 33.54 -6.05 3.13
CA GLN A 92 34.71 -6.90 2.84
C GLN A 92 34.68 -7.55 1.46
N ILE A 93 33.49 -7.82 0.93
CA ILE A 93 33.29 -8.56 -0.31
C ILE A 93 32.41 -7.74 -1.24
N ASP A 94 32.91 -7.52 -2.45
CA ASP A 94 32.15 -6.87 -3.50
C ASP A 94 31.00 -7.78 -3.96
N LEU A 95 29.79 -7.47 -3.49
CA LEU A 95 28.58 -8.22 -3.79
C LEU A 95 28.08 -7.97 -5.23
N HIS A 96 28.57 -6.94 -5.93
CA HIS A 96 28.15 -6.61 -7.30
C HIS A 96 28.45 -7.76 -8.27
N PHE A 97 29.50 -8.56 -8.00
CA PHE A 97 29.84 -9.71 -8.81
C PHE A 97 28.75 -10.80 -8.82
N VAL A 98 28.06 -10.99 -7.69
CA VAL A 98 27.01 -12.02 -7.54
C VAL A 98 25.61 -11.44 -7.77
N PHE A 99 25.42 -10.16 -7.41
CA PHE A 99 24.14 -9.45 -7.51
C PHE A 99 24.33 -8.17 -8.35
N PRO A 100 24.16 -8.24 -9.68
CA PRO A 100 24.42 -7.09 -10.57
C PRO A 100 23.45 -5.91 -10.39
N ASN A 101 22.32 -6.11 -9.72
CA ASN A 101 21.29 -5.08 -9.48
C ASN A 101 21.55 -4.28 -8.19
N PHE A 102 22.76 -4.36 -7.68
CA PHE A 102 23.13 -3.87 -6.36
C PHE A 102 24.04 -2.66 -6.57
N ASP A 103 23.50 -1.51 -6.97
CA ASP A 103 24.30 -0.36 -7.43
C ASP A 103 24.70 0.59 -6.29
N ARG A 104 24.13 0.40 -5.09
CA ARG A 104 24.36 1.26 -3.92
C ARG A 104 24.67 0.44 -2.67
N PRO A 105 25.56 0.96 -1.79
CA PRO A 105 25.88 0.29 -0.55
C PRO A 105 24.65 0.15 0.35
N LEU A 106 24.34 -1.08 0.81
CA LEU A 106 23.23 -1.35 1.74
C LEU A 106 23.41 -0.65 3.07
N VAL A 107 24.66 -0.35 3.42
CA VAL A 107 25.08 0.47 4.56
C VAL A 107 24.11 1.64 4.76
N THR A 108 23.75 2.35 3.68
CA THR A 108 22.87 3.53 3.77
C THR A 108 21.42 3.22 4.18
N THR A 109 20.91 2.04 3.84
CA THR A 109 19.52 1.64 4.13
C THR A 109 19.39 0.91 5.46
N LEU A 110 20.38 0.08 5.80
CA LEU A 110 20.39 -0.75 7.01
C LEU A 110 20.71 0.07 8.26
N ASP A 111 21.59 1.06 8.11
CA ASP A 111 21.98 1.93 9.21
C ASP A 111 20.93 2.98 9.54
N ILE A 112 19.84 3.12 8.77
CA ILE A 112 18.89 4.24 8.93
C ILE A 112 19.63 5.60 8.81
N GLY A 113 20.76 5.63 8.11
CA GLY A 113 21.65 6.79 8.04
C GLY A 113 22.39 7.13 9.34
N VAL A 114 22.42 6.24 10.34
CA VAL A 114 23.20 6.41 11.58
C VAL A 114 24.39 5.44 11.65
N ALA A 115 25.05 5.30 12.81
CA ALA A 115 26.12 4.30 12.96
C ALA A 115 25.52 2.87 13.09
N PRO A 116 26.22 1.81 12.67
CA PRO A 116 25.68 0.44 12.63
C PRO A 116 25.14 -0.07 13.98
N VAL A 117 25.85 0.23 15.07
CA VAL A 117 25.43 -0.14 16.43
C VAL A 117 24.13 0.58 16.81
N THR A 118 24.00 1.87 16.45
CA THR A 118 22.78 2.65 16.68
C THR A 118 21.62 2.11 15.84
N GLY A 119 21.88 1.73 14.59
CA GLY A 119 20.91 1.08 13.70
C GLY A 119 20.36 -0.22 14.31
N LEU A 120 21.24 -1.06 14.85
CA LEU A 120 20.85 -2.28 15.58
C LEU A 120 19.89 -1.99 16.74
N PHE A 121 20.21 -0.99 17.58
CA PHE A 121 19.32 -0.58 18.67
C PHE A 121 17.96 -0.09 18.18
N LEU A 122 17.92 0.68 17.08
CA LEU A 122 16.67 1.14 16.48
C LEU A 122 15.83 -0.02 15.96
N ILE A 123 16.44 -1.00 15.28
CA ILE A 123 15.73 -2.20 14.80
C ILE A 123 15.12 -2.97 15.97
N ILE A 124 15.86 -3.16 17.05
CA ILE A 124 15.35 -3.81 18.27
C ILE A 124 14.16 -3.02 18.83
N LEU A 125 14.29 -1.70 18.96
CA LEU A 125 13.23 -0.83 19.49
C LEU A 125 11.96 -0.88 18.64
N ILE A 126 12.09 -0.83 17.31
CA ILE A 126 10.98 -0.92 16.35
C ILE A 126 10.28 -2.29 16.45
N ALA A 127 11.05 -3.38 16.55
CA ALA A 127 10.48 -4.72 16.71
C ALA A 127 9.79 -4.88 18.07
N THR A 128 10.37 -4.33 19.14
CA THR A 128 9.76 -4.26 20.47
C THR A 128 8.43 -3.52 20.44
N PHE A 129 8.35 -2.40 19.70
CA PHE A 129 7.10 -1.68 19.47
C PHE A 129 6.06 -2.53 18.72
N GLY A 130 6.49 -3.32 17.73
CA GLY A 130 5.65 -4.33 17.08
C GLY A 130 5.07 -5.36 18.08
N GLY A 131 5.89 -5.83 19.01
CA GLY A 131 5.46 -6.72 20.09
C GLY A 131 4.42 -6.08 21.01
N TRP A 132 4.60 -4.81 21.38
CA TRP A 132 3.62 -4.03 22.13
C TRP A 132 2.28 -3.91 21.40
N LEU A 133 2.31 -3.62 20.10
CA LEU A 133 1.10 -3.55 19.26
C LEU A 133 0.35 -4.89 19.21
N ALA A 134 1.05 -6.01 19.13
CA ALA A 134 0.44 -7.34 19.12
C ALA A 134 -0.34 -7.64 20.42
N HIS A 135 0.15 -7.14 21.55
CA HIS A 135 -0.51 -7.32 22.84
C HIS A 135 -1.69 -6.37 23.04
N THR A 136 -1.54 -5.10 22.69
CA THR A 136 -2.58 -4.07 22.93
C THR A 136 -3.74 -4.15 21.94
N MET A 137 -3.50 -4.67 20.73
CA MET A 137 -4.49 -4.70 19.65
C MET A 137 -4.81 -6.12 19.13
N PRO A 138 -5.17 -7.09 19.99
CA PRO A 138 -5.36 -8.48 19.57
C PRO A 138 -6.54 -8.67 18.61
N ASN A 139 -7.52 -7.77 18.59
CA ASN A 139 -8.70 -7.89 17.71
C ASN A 139 -8.65 -6.91 16.51
N ARG A 140 -7.67 -6.01 16.46
CA ARG A 140 -7.53 -4.99 15.39
C ARG A 140 -6.37 -5.30 14.43
N ARG A 141 -5.96 -6.58 14.38
CA ARG A 141 -4.82 -7.10 13.63
C ARG A 141 -4.90 -6.79 12.14
N SER A 142 -6.07 -7.02 11.55
CA SER A 142 -6.31 -6.76 10.14
C SER A 142 -6.21 -5.26 9.85
N ILE A 143 -6.76 -4.41 10.71
CA ILE A 143 -6.80 -2.97 10.49
C ILE A 143 -5.39 -2.37 10.44
N VAL A 144 -4.53 -2.69 11.41
CA VAL A 144 -3.16 -2.12 11.47
C VAL A 144 -2.32 -2.63 10.30
N LEU A 145 -2.36 -3.94 10.02
CA LEU A 145 -1.61 -4.52 8.90
C LEU A 145 -2.13 -4.03 7.55
N THR A 146 -3.45 -3.91 7.39
CA THR A 146 -4.06 -3.36 6.17
C THR A 146 -3.73 -1.88 6.02
N ALA A 147 -3.74 -1.07 7.08
CA ALA A 147 -3.37 0.34 6.99
C ALA A 147 -1.89 0.52 6.62
N LEU A 148 -0.98 -0.26 7.23
CA LEU A 148 0.44 -0.27 6.87
C LEU A 148 0.66 -0.72 5.42
N LEU A 149 0.03 -1.83 5.02
CA LEU A 149 0.12 -2.36 3.67
C LEU A 149 -0.47 -1.39 2.64
N LEU A 150 -1.62 -0.78 2.93
CA LEU A 150 -2.23 0.23 2.06
C LEU A 150 -1.33 1.46 1.98
N THR A 151 -0.75 1.93 3.08
CA THR A 151 0.17 3.08 3.05
C THR A 151 1.38 2.80 2.18
N LEU A 152 1.98 1.60 2.29
CA LEU A 152 3.07 1.17 1.42
C LEU A 152 2.63 1.05 -0.03
N LEU A 153 1.48 0.43 -0.29
CA LEU A 153 0.91 0.34 -1.63
C LEU A 153 0.63 1.73 -2.21
N PHE A 154 0.09 2.67 -1.44
CA PHE A 154 -0.14 4.04 -1.88
C PHE A 154 1.15 4.81 -2.12
N SER A 155 2.18 4.59 -1.31
CA SER A 155 3.48 5.20 -1.57
C SER A 155 4.12 4.62 -2.83
N PHE A 156 4.01 3.30 -3.03
CA PHE A 156 4.53 2.61 -4.20
C PHE A 156 3.80 3.00 -5.49
N VAL A 157 2.48 2.91 -5.45
CA VAL A 157 1.57 3.24 -6.54
C VAL A 157 1.59 4.73 -6.79
N GLY A 158 1.62 5.60 -5.77
CA GLY A 158 1.63 7.05 -5.93
C GLY A 158 2.80 7.56 -6.76
N GLU A 159 4.00 7.02 -6.57
CA GLU A 159 5.19 7.40 -7.37
C GLU A 159 5.11 6.85 -8.80
N ARG A 160 4.61 5.61 -8.96
CA ARG A 160 4.41 4.99 -10.28
C ARG A 160 3.25 5.61 -11.04
N LEU A 161 2.20 6.05 -10.35
CA LEU A 161 1.10 6.82 -10.92
C LEU A 161 1.63 8.16 -11.40
N ARG A 162 2.37 8.92 -10.58
CA ARG A 162 2.98 10.19 -11.03
C ARG A 162 3.81 10.05 -12.31
N THR A 163 4.41 8.88 -12.55
CA THR A 163 5.24 8.61 -13.73
C THR A 163 4.52 7.89 -14.88
N MET A 164 3.41 7.18 -14.65
CA MET A 164 2.73 6.36 -15.67
C MET A 164 1.27 6.73 -15.93
N LEU A 165 0.59 7.39 -14.99
CA LEU A 165 -0.85 7.67 -15.05
C LEU A 165 -1.11 9.06 -14.47
N ALA A 166 -1.55 10.01 -15.30
CA ALA A 166 -2.00 11.27 -14.74
C ALA A 166 -3.11 11.00 -13.72
N LEU A 167 -3.24 11.86 -12.72
CA LEU A 167 -4.27 11.74 -11.69
C LEU A 167 -5.65 11.44 -12.28
N VAL A 168 -5.97 12.11 -13.39
CA VAL A 168 -7.24 11.98 -14.09
C VAL A 168 -7.46 10.55 -14.61
N ASP A 169 -6.41 9.85 -15.05
CA ASP A 169 -6.48 8.45 -15.44
C ASP A 169 -6.85 7.57 -14.22
N ALA A 170 -6.17 7.78 -13.08
CA ALA A 170 -6.42 7.02 -11.86
C ALA A 170 -7.84 7.25 -11.32
N LEU A 171 -8.31 8.51 -11.31
CA LEU A 171 -9.67 8.85 -10.90
C LEU A 171 -10.71 8.27 -11.84
N THR A 172 -10.46 8.26 -13.16
CA THR A 172 -11.37 7.67 -14.15
C THR A 172 -11.53 6.17 -13.94
N VAL A 173 -10.41 5.44 -13.82
CA VAL A 173 -10.42 4.00 -13.55
C VAL A 173 -11.16 3.69 -12.25
N LEU A 174 -10.87 4.44 -11.19
CA LEU A 174 -11.48 4.23 -9.87
C LEU A 174 -12.99 4.55 -9.87
N ALA A 175 -13.40 5.63 -10.54
CA ALA A 175 -14.81 5.97 -10.72
C ALA A 175 -15.57 4.87 -11.47
N VAL A 176 -14.96 4.31 -12.53
CA VAL A 176 -15.54 3.19 -13.28
C VAL A 176 -15.68 1.93 -12.43
N VAL A 177 -14.65 1.58 -11.63
CA VAL A 177 -14.69 0.43 -10.72
C VAL A 177 -15.81 0.59 -9.69
N LEU A 178 -15.88 1.75 -9.01
CA LEU A 178 -16.85 1.96 -7.94
C LEU A 178 -18.28 2.10 -8.47
N SER A 179 -18.49 2.82 -9.56
CA SER A 179 -19.82 2.92 -10.19
C SER A 179 -20.29 1.56 -10.69
N GLY A 180 -19.41 0.74 -11.29
CA GLY A 180 -19.76 -0.63 -11.69
C GLY A 180 -20.16 -1.51 -10.51
N ALA A 181 -19.44 -1.41 -9.38
CA ALA A 181 -19.77 -2.13 -8.15
C ALA A 181 -21.10 -1.67 -7.54
N LEU A 182 -21.33 -0.34 -7.49
CA LEU A 182 -22.56 0.25 -6.97
C LEU A 182 -23.78 -0.08 -7.83
N LEU A 183 -23.64 0.00 -9.15
CA LEU A 183 -24.76 -0.16 -10.08
C LEU A 183 -25.26 -1.62 -10.12
N VAL A 184 -24.37 -2.59 -9.92
CA VAL A 184 -24.76 -4.00 -9.74
C VAL A 184 -25.48 -4.25 -8.42
N ASP A 185 -25.10 -3.52 -7.37
CA ASP A 185 -25.75 -3.59 -6.06
C ASP A 185 -27.15 -2.96 -6.08
N THR A 186 -27.29 -1.78 -6.70
CA THR A 186 -28.58 -1.08 -6.79
C THR A 186 -29.58 -1.81 -7.69
N LEU A 187 -29.10 -2.52 -8.71
CA LEU A 187 -29.94 -3.32 -9.60
C LEU A 187 -30.18 -4.76 -9.10
N ASP A 188 -29.65 -5.12 -7.94
CA ASP A 188 -29.81 -6.44 -7.30
C ASP A 188 -29.48 -7.62 -8.24
N VAL A 189 -28.37 -7.48 -8.99
CA VAL A 189 -28.02 -8.42 -10.05
C VAL A 189 -27.33 -9.66 -9.51
N HIS A 190 -28.08 -10.75 -9.40
CA HIS A 190 -27.62 -12.02 -8.83
C HIS A 190 -26.81 -12.90 -9.79
N LYS A 191 -27.00 -12.80 -11.11
CA LYS A 191 -26.28 -13.62 -12.11
C LYS A 191 -24.95 -13.00 -12.54
N VAL A 192 -23.84 -13.76 -12.48
CA VAL A 192 -22.47 -13.26 -12.77
C VAL A 192 -22.38 -12.64 -14.17
N GLY A 193 -22.89 -13.32 -15.18
CA GLY A 193 -22.86 -12.82 -16.56
C GLY A 193 -23.59 -11.49 -16.73
N VAL A 194 -24.73 -11.31 -16.05
CA VAL A 194 -25.48 -10.04 -16.08
C VAL A 194 -24.72 -8.95 -15.33
N ALA A 195 -24.10 -9.25 -14.19
CA ALA A 195 -23.30 -8.29 -13.44
C ALA A 195 -22.10 -7.79 -14.26
N LEU A 196 -21.39 -8.71 -14.93
CA LEU A 196 -20.29 -8.38 -15.84
C LEU A 196 -20.75 -7.48 -16.99
N LEU A 197 -21.88 -7.82 -17.62
CA LEU A 197 -22.45 -7.03 -18.71
C LEU A 197 -22.86 -5.63 -18.24
N VAL A 198 -23.53 -5.52 -17.09
CA VAL A 198 -23.92 -4.24 -16.48
C VAL A 198 -22.68 -3.39 -16.15
N GLY A 199 -21.66 -3.99 -15.54
CA GLY A 199 -20.39 -3.32 -15.25
C GLY A 199 -19.68 -2.85 -16.52
N ALA A 200 -19.67 -3.68 -17.57
CA ALA A 200 -19.07 -3.36 -18.86
C ALA A 200 -19.78 -2.19 -19.55
N LEU A 201 -21.11 -2.22 -19.59
CA LEU A 201 -21.92 -1.14 -20.18
C LEU A 201 -21.73 0.17 -19.41
N ASN A 202 -21.67 0.12 -18.08
CA ASN A 202 -21.39 1.31 -17.26
C ASN A 202 -19.98 1.87 -17.53
N GLY A 203 -18.97 1.00 -17.59
CA GLY A 203 -17.61 1.41 -17.94
C GLY A 203 -17.51 2.03 -19.33
N ALA A 204 -18.19 1.45 -20.33
CA ALA A 204 -18.27 1.99 -21.68
C ALA A 204 -18.99 3.36 -21.71
N ALA A 205 -20.08 3.53 -20.96
CA ALA A 205 -20.82 4.78 -20.90
C ALA A 205 -19.95 5.92 -20.30
N ILE A 206 -19.22 5.63 -19.21
CA ILE A 206 -18.28 6.57 -18.62
C ILE A 206 -17.13 6.89 -19.59
N ALA A 207 -16.64 5.88 -20.32
CA ALA A 207 -15.61 6.08 -21.34
C ALA A 207 -16.06 7.05 -22.44
N VAL A 208 -17.29 6.89 -22.94
CA VAL A 208 -17.86 7.80 -23.94
C VAL A 208 -17.97 9.22 -23.36
N ALA A 209 -18.45 9.37 -22.12
CA ALA A 209 -18.54 10.68 -21.47
C ALA A 209 -17.16 11.35 -21.33
N VAL A 210 -16.15 10.63 -20.86
CA VAL A 210 -14.77 11.13 -20.73
C VAL A 210 -14.17 11.46 -22.10
N ALA A 211 -14.43 10.63 -23.12
CA ALA A 211 -13.99 10.88 -24.47
C ALA A 211 -14.59 12.17 -25.07
N LEU A 212 -15.89 12.41 -24.84
CA LEU A 212 -16.55 13.65 -25.28
C LEU A 212 -15.95 14.89 -24.61
N VAL A 213 -15.68 14.82 -23.30
CA VAL A 213 -15.02 15.93 -22.57
C VAL A 213 -13.58 16.14 -23.08
N ALA A 214 -12.85 15.06 -23.33
CA ALA A 214 -11.48 15.11 -23.87
C ALA A 214 -11.45 15.76 -25.26
N LEU A 215 -12.35 15.34 -26.16
CA LEU A 215 -12.50 15.90 -27.51
C LEU A 215 -12.98 17.36 -27.49
N GLY A 216 -13.79 17.75 -26.49
CA GLY A 216 -14.25 19.12 -26.27
C GLY A 216 -13.17 20.07 -25.71
N GLY A 217 -11.90 19.70 -25.77
CA GLY A 217 -10.79 20.51 -25.26
C GLY A 217 -10.46 20.27 -23.79
N GLY A 218 -11.07 19.29 -23.11
CA GLY A 218 -10.78 18.96 -21.72
C GLY A 218 -9.32 18.55 -21.46
N LEU A 219 -8.60 18.11 -22.50
CA LEU A 219 -7.17 17.75 -22.46
C LEU A 219 -6.21 18.90 -22.75
N SER A 220 -6.73 20.06 -23.21
CA SER A 220 -5.88 21.22 -23.49
C SER A 220 -5.24 21.77 -22.19
N PRO A 221 -4.12 22.50 -22.26
CA PRO A 221 -3.53 23.15 -21.09
C PRO A 221 -4.58 24.03 -20.36
N GLY A 222 -4.85 23.73 -19.09
CA GLY A 222 -5.91 24.38 -18.30
C GLY A 222 -7.30 23.73 -18.40
N GLY A 223 -7.45 22.68 -19.20
CA GLY A 223 -8.68 21.90 -19.33
C GLY A 223 -9.01 21.06 -18.10
N VAL A 224 -10.29 20.71 -17.95
CA VAL A 224 -10.84 20.01 -16.77
C VAL A 224 -10.20 18.63 -16.53
N LEU A 225 -9.72 17.97 -17.60
CA LEU A 225 -9.08 16.65 -17.54
C LEU A 225 -7.55 16.72 -17.50
N ARG A 226 -6.98 17.92 -17.46
CA ARG A 226 -5.53 18.13 -17.35
C ARG A 226 -5.21 18.83 -16.04
N ILE A 227 -5.24 18.05 -14.95
CA ILE A 227 -4.84 18.51 -13.62
C ILE A 227 -3.32 18.34 -13.49
N GLY A 228 -2.58 19.44 -13.62
CA GLY A 228 -1.12 19.48 -13.54
C GLY A 228 -0.41 19.48 -14.91
N TYR A 229 0.90 19.19 -14.89
CA TYR A 229 1.76 19.29 -16.09
C TYR A 229 1.91 17.96 -16.86
N VAL A 230 1.46 16.85 -16.30
CA VAL A 230 1.60 15.51 -16.90
C VAL A 230 0.40 15.24 -17.80
N GLU A 231 0.65 14.85 -19.05
CA GLU A 231 -0.43 14.46 -19.96
C GLU A 231 -1.01 13.10 -19.56
N PRO A 232 -2.35 12.97 -19.46
CA PRO A 232 -2.99 11.71 -19.15
C PRO A 232 -2.73 10.70 -20.26
N VAL A 233 -2.11 9.57 -19.90
CA VAL A 233 -1.76 8.51 -20.83
C VAL A 233 -3.02 7.74 -21.22
N PHE A 234 -3.87 7.44 -20.23
CA PHE A 234 -5.06 6.62 -20.43
C PHE A 234 -6.16 7.40 -21.14
N VAL A 235 -6.43 8.65 -20.73
CA VAL A 235 -7.34 9.54 -21.49
C VAL A 235 -6.74 9.97 -22.83
N GLY A 236 -5.40 10.02 -22.95
CA GLY A 236 -4.71 10.23 -24.23
C GLY A 236 -5.03 9.14 -25.28
N LEU A 237 -5.38 7.93 -24.85
CA LEU A 237 -5.86 6.86 -25.75
C LEU A 237 -7.13 7.27 -26.51
N VAL A 238 -7.92 8.23 -26.01
CA VAL A 238 -9.10 8.74 -26.73
C VAL A 238 -8.69 9.31 -28.10
N ALA A 239 -7.56 10.00 -28.17
CA ALA A 239 -7.10 10.65 -29.41
C ALA A 239 -6.51 9.64 -30.41
N SER A 240 -5.82 8.60 -29.91
CA SER A 240 -5.17 7.61 -30.78
C SER A 240 -6.07 6.43 -31.14
N SER A 241 -6.93 5.99 -30.22
CA SER A 241 -7.84 4.86 -30.41
C SER A 241 -9.04 4.92 -29.45
N PRO A 242 -10.11 5.67 -29.79
CA PRO A 242 -11.28 5.81 -28.92
C PRO A 242 -11.98 4.48 -28.67
N VAL A 243 -11.92 3.54 -29.62
CA VAL A 243 -12.47 2.19 -29.47
C VAL A 243 -11.72 1.41 -28.39
N LEU A 244 -10.38 1.43 -28.38
CA LEU A 244 -9.60 0.75 -27.35
C LEU A 244 -9.82 1.37 -25.97
N PHE A 245 -9.97 2.69 -25.89
CA PHE A 245 -10.29 3.37 -24.64
C PHE A 245 -11.64 2.91 -24.06
N VAL A 246 -12.70 2.86 -24.89
CA VAL A 246 -14.03 2.37 -24.48
C VAL A 246 -13.98 0.91 -24.05
N LEU A 247 -13.28 0.05 -24.80
CA LEU A 247 -13.13 -1.36 -24.44
C LEU A 247 -12.36 -1.55 -23.13
N ALA A 248 -11.29 -0.78 -22.92
CA ALA A 248 -10.50 -0.86 -21.69
C ALA A 248 -11.33 -0.47 -20.46
N LEU A 249 -12.08 0.63 -20.52
CA LEU A 249 -12.95 1.04 -19.41
C LEU A 249 -14.16 0.12 -19.24
N ALA A 250 -14.69 -0.48 -20.31
CA ALA A 250 -15.70 -1.53 -20.19
C ALA A 250 -15.16 -2.73 -19.40
N LEU A 251 -13.93 -3.19 -19.71
CA LEU A 251 -13.29 -4.27 -18.94
C LEU A 251 -13.08 -3.89 -17.47
N VAL A 252 -12.61 -2.66 -17.20
CA VAL A 252 -12.45 -2.15 -15.83
C VAL A 252 -13.80 -2.12 -15.09
N GLY A 253 -14.88 -1.69 -15.74
CA GLY A 253 -16.22 -1.67 -15.15
C GLY A 253 -16.76 -3.07 -14.87
N ALA A 254 -16.50 -4.02 -15.77
CA ALA A 254 -16.81 -5.43 -15.56
C ALA A 254 -16.04 -6.01 -14.34
N LEU A 255 -14.75 -5.70 -14.20
CA LEU A 255 -13.97 -6.07 -13.02
C LEU A 255 -14.53 -5.44 -11.74
N GLY A 256 -14.93 -4.17 -11.79
CA GLY A 256 -15.60 -3.48 -10.68
C GLY A 256 -16.86 -4.22 -10.21
N SER A 257 -17.66 -4.74 -11.14
CA SER A 257 -18.85 -5.52 -10.79
C SER A 257 -18.54 -6.83 -10.04
N LEU A 258 -17.39 -7.47 -10.33
CA LEU A 258 -16.98 -8.71 -9.67
C LEU A 258 -16.56 -8.49 -8.21
N ILE A 259 -16.03 -7.31 -7.89
CA ILE A 259 -15.59 -6.97 -6.52
C ILE A 259 -16.74 -7.11 -5.52
N ARG A 260 -17.98 -6.78 -5.91
CA ARG A 260 -19.17 -6.92 -5.05
C ARG A 260 -19.48 -8.37 -4.68
N ARG A 261 -19.07 -9.33 -5.52
CA ARG A 261 -19.34 -10.76 -5.31
C ARG A 261 -18.35 -11.45 -4.38
N LEU A 262 -17.30 -10.77 -3.95
CA LEU A 262 -16.37 -11.33 -2.98
C LEU A 262 -17.09 -11.48 -1.63
N PRO A 263 -17.31 -12.72 -1.13
CA PRO A 263 -18.10 -12.96 0.07
C PRO A 263 -17.52 -12.21 1.28
N GLY A 264 -18.40 -11.51 2.00
CA GLY A 264 -18.07 -10.83 3.26
C GLY A 264 -17.18 -9.57 3.17
N ARG A 265 -16.94 -9.01 1.98
CA ARG A 265 -15.98 -7.87 1.82
C ARG A 265 -16.48 -6.70 0.98
N SER A 266 -17.69 -6.78 0.47
CA SER A 266 -18.21 -5.86 -0.53
C SER A 266 -18.45 -4.44 0.01
N TYR A 267 -18.89 -4.29 1.26
CA TYR A 267 -18.93 -2.98 1.93
C TYR A 267 -17.53 -2.46 2.21
N THR A 268 -16.63 -3.32 2.67
CA THR A 268 -15.25 -2.97 3.02
C THR A 268 -14.52 -2.36 1.82
N VAL A 269 -14.63 -2.97 0.64
CA VAL A 269 -13.94 -2.49 -0.57
C VAL A 269 -14.47 -1.13 -1.03
N LEU A 270 -15.78 -0.89 -0.94
CA LEU A 270 -16.40 0.38 -1.34
C LEU A 270 -15.92 1.54 -0.46
N HIS A 271 -15.86 1.31 0.85
CA HIS A 271 -15.40 2.32 1.80
C HIS A 271 -13.89 2.56 1.66
N TYR A 272 -13.07 1.50 1.57
CA TYR A 272 -11.64 1.68 1.34
C TYR A 272 -11.39 2.37 0.00
N GLY A 273 -12.10 1.99 -1.07
CA GLY A 273 -12.04 2.67 -2.37
C GLY A 273 -12.40 4.15 -2.31
N LEU A 274 -13.40 4.52 -1.51
CA LEU A 274 -13.70 5.93 -1.24
C LEU A 274 -12.54 6.64 -0.51
N ALA A 275 -11.93 5.99 0.49
CA ALA A 275 -10.73 6.51 1.16
C ALA A 275 -9.60 6.74 0.15
N VAL A 276 -9.40 5.79 -0.75
CA VAL A 276 -8.41 5.90 -1.84
C VAL A 276 -8.70 7.12 -2.70
N ILE A 277 -9.95 7.33 -3.14
CA ILE A 277 -10.34 8.52 -3.92
C ILE A 277 -10.01 9.79 -3.14
N LEU A 278 -10.45 9.87 -1.88
CA LEU A 278 -10.26 11.06 -1.06
C LEU A 278 -8.78 11.38 -0.86
N VAL A 279 -7.97 10.36 -0.61
CA VAL A 279 -6.52 10.51 -0.44
C VAL A 279 -5.85 10.90 -1.75
N ILE A 280 -6.19 10.27 -2.88
CA ILE A 280 -5.64 10.59 -4.20
C ILE A 280 -6.09 11.98 -4.68
N GLY A 281 -7.34 12.36 -4.42
CA GLY A 281 -7.85 13.70 -4.71
C GLY A 281 -7.16 14.76 -3.87
N PHE A 282 -7.03 14.53 -2.55
CA PHE A 282 -6.31 15.42 -1.65
C PHE A 282 -4.83 15.56 -2.07
N ALA A 283 -4.16 14.43 -2.27
CA ALA A 283 -2.81 14.32 -2.79
C ALA A 283 -2.52 15.20 -4.01
N ALA A 284 -3.44 15.19 -4.98
CA ALA A 284 -3.31 15.96 -6.20
C ALA A 284 -3.42 17.47 -6.02
N THR A 285 -4.16 17.92 -5.01
CA THR A 285 -4.28 19.35 -4.69
C THR A 285 -3.02 19.90 -4.03
N GLN A 286 -2.08 19.04 -3.63
CA GLN A 286 -0.88 19.45 -2.91
C GLN A 286 0.30 19.63 -3.88
N PRO A 287 0.87 20.85 -4.00
CA PRO A 287 2.03 21.11 -4.86
C PRO A 287 3.27 20.30 -4.46
N ARG A 288 3.37 19.96 -3.17
CA ARG A 288 4.43 19.11 -2.59
C ARG A 288 3.80 18.24 -1.51
N TRP A 289 4.15 16.95 -1.51
CA TRP A 289 3.77 16.07 -0.42
C TRP A 289 4.67 16.36 0.78
N ASN A 290 4.09 16.71 1.91
CA ASN A 290 4.83 16.95 3.15
C ASN A 290 4.26 16.09 4.28
N GLY A 291 4.84 16.21 5.47
CA GLY A 291 4.39 15.46 6.65
C GLY A 291 2.92 15.71 7.00
N TRP A 292 2.40 16.92 6.76
CA TRP A 292 0.99 17.25 6.96
C TRP A 292 0.08 16.54 5.96
N SER A 293 0.49 16.47 4.69
CA SER A 293 -0.25 15.72 3.68
C SER A 293 -0.35 14.23 4.03
N ALA A 294 0.75 13.64 4.51
CA ALA A 294 0.78 12.26 4.96
C ALA A 294 -0.10 12.04 6.21
N LEU A 295 -0.07 12.96 7.18
CA LEU A 295 -0.91 12.90 8.37
C LEU A 295 -2.41 12.96 8.01
N ILE A 296 -2.80 13.85 7.11
CA ILE A 296 -4.19 13.98 6.65
C ILE A 296 -4.63 12.70 5.92
N ALA A 297 -3.79 12.16 5.02
CA ALA A 297 -4.06 10.90 4.36
C ALA A 297 -4.24 9.75 5.36
N LEU A 298 -3.38 9.69 6.39
CA LEU A 298 -3.49 8.72 7.48
C LEU A 298 -4.79 8.90 8.27
N ILE A 299 -5.19 10.12 8.60
CA ILE A 299 -6.45 10.42 9.29
C ILE A 299 -7.65 9.95 8.44
N ILE A 300 -7.65 10.20 7.13
CA ILE A 300 -8.70 9.73 6.21
C ILE A 300 -8.76 8.20 6.21
N PHE A 301 -7.61 7.53 6.09
CA PHE A 301 -7.56 6.06 6.15
C PHE A 301 -8.04 5.50 7.49
N LEU A 302 -7.60 6.10 8.61
CA LEU A 302 -8.01 5.68 9.95
C LEU A 302 -9.50 5.92 10.19
N ALA A 303 -10.06 7.03 9.71
CA ALA A 303 -11.48 7.33 9.82
C ALA A 303 -12.32 6.30 9.04
N VAL A 304 -11.91 5.96 7.82
CA VAL A 304 -12.58 4.94 7.00
C VAL A 304 -12.41 3.54 7.61
N ALA A 305 -11.21 3.19 8.06
CA ALA A 305 -10.95 1.91 8.72
C ALA A 305 -11.76 1.77 10.02
N TRP A 306 -11.87 2.84 10.79
CA TRP A 306 -12.69 2.87 12.00
C TRP A 306 -14.18 2.70 11.66
N TYR A 307 -14.70 3.47 10.70
CA TYR A 307 -16.09 3.38 10.26
C TYR A 307 -16.45 1.98 9.75
N THR A 308 -15.60 1.40 8.89
CA THR A 308 -15.80 0.05 8.35
C THR A 308 -15.73 -1.02 9.43
N SER A 309 -14.81 -0.91 10.39
CA SER A 309 -14.74 -1.84 11.51
C SER A 309 -16.01 -1.80 12.37
N ARG A 310 -16.55 -0.61 12.64
CA ARG A 310 -17.79 -0.43 13.42
C ARG A 310 -18.99 -1.04 12.71
N GLN A 311 -19.10 -0.83 11.40
CA GLN A 311 -20.15 -1.41 10.56
C GLN A 311 -20.10 -2.96 10.58
N LEU A 312 -18.90 -3.55 10.54
CA LEU A 312 -18.72 -5.00 10.62
C LEU A 312 -19.17 -5.57 11.97
N PHE A 313 -18.90 -4.87 13.08
CA PHE A 313 -19.38 -5.30 14.40
C PHE A 313 -20.91 -5.23 14.51
N VAL A 314 -21.53 -4.14 14.04
CA VAL A 314 -23.00 -3.98 14.06
C VAL A 314 -23.70 -5.01 13.18
N SER A 315 -23.09 -5.41 12.08
CA SER A 315 -23.65 -6.46 11.21
C SER A 315 -23.48 -7.85 11.82
N ALA A 316 -22.38 -8.14 12.52
CA ALA A 316 -22.20 -9.40 13.24
C ALA A 316 -23.25 -9.61 14.35
N GLU A 317 -23.57 -8.56 15.13
CA GLU A 317 -24.59 -8.63 16.21
C GLU A 317 -26.01 -8.90 15.72
N ARG A 318 -26.31 -8.76 14.42
CA ARG A 318 -27.65 -9.05 13.87
C ARG A 318 -27.84 -10.50 13.45
N TYR A 319 -26.77 -11.30 13.44
CA TYR A 319 -26.80 -12.69 13.00
C TYR A 319 -26.55 -13.70 14.14
N ASP A 320 -26.34 -13.22 15.36
CA ASP A 320 -26.37 -14.01 16.60
C ASP A 320 -27.74 -13.84 17.29
#